data_AF-A0A1H6JML2-F1
#
_entry.id   AF-A0A1H6JML2-F1
#
_cell.length_a   1.000
_cell.length_b   1.000
_cell.length_c   1.000
_cell.angle_alpha   90.00
_cell.angle_beta   90.00
_cell.angle_gamma   90.00
#
_symmetry.space_group_name_H-M   'P 1'
#
loop_
_entity.id
_entity.type
_entity.pdbx_description
1 polymer ?
#
loop_
_entity_poly.entity_id
_entity_poly.type
_entity_poly.pdbx_seq_one_letter_code
_entity_poly.pdbx_strand_id
1 'polypeptide(L)'
;MSLKIKLSLFCIFEVYYITMKIDTKNIVKQSEKFALNIADQISKITVKPFCEVSFHSLEFRDRTTVKKHIDKIPKNNNPLIYILQVQSPKKLKRLIECFEDYHSENKLKAKNKDRVNLSKYNRTSSDILYVGSSTTNFKTRIKNHLGTEGTRTYSLHLCKWDNNLDYSVKISAYEVISESEEVVERFIVEILEQQFWDKLSPIFGKRSGL
;
A
#
# COMPACT_ATOMS: atom_id res chain seq x y z
N MET A 1 -12.49 -62.57 61.56
CA MET A 1 -11.07 -62.23 61.79
C MET A 1 -10.63 -61.21 60.73
N SER A 2 -10.38 -59.96 61.17
CA SER A 2 -9.61 -58.85 60.55
C SER A 2 -9.68 -58.62 59.02
N LEU A 3 -10.33 -57.57 58.50
CA LEU A 3 -9.93 -56.15 58.49
C LEU A 3 -8.56 -55.89 57.82
N LYS A 4 -8.57 -55.26 56.63
CA LYS A 4 -7.74 -54.07 56.33
C LYS A 4 -8.10 -53.40 55.00
N ILE A 5 -8.81 -52.30 55.17
CA ILE A 5 -8.89 -51.14 54.28
C ILE A 5 -7.47 -50.65 53.96
N LYS A 6 -7.20 -50.36 52.68
CA LYS A 6 -6.11 -49.47 52.25
C LYS A 6 -6.69 -48.38 51.36
N LEU A 7 -7.01 -47.25 51.99
CA LEU A 7 -6.90 -45.94 51.34
C LEU A 7 -5.41 -45.67 51.09
N SER A 8 -5.05 -45.16 49.91
CA SER A 8 -4.21 -43.95 49.83
C SER A 8 -4.08 -43.44 48.40
N LEU A 9 -4.34 -42.14 48.25
CA LEU A 9 -3.65 -41.20 47.38
C LEU A 9 -3.62 -41.53 45.87
N PHE A 10 -4.51 -40.89 45.12
CA PHE A 10 -4.03 -39.99 44.06
C PHE A 10 -4.95 -38.76 44.02
N CYS A 11 -4.44 -37.72 44.66
CA CYS A 11 -4.97 -36.38 44.62
C CYS A 11 -4.39 -35.67 43.38
N ILE A 12 -5.13 -34.70 42.84
CA ILE A 12 -4.67 -33.60 41.97
C ILE A 12 -4.46 -33.96 40.48
N PHE A 13 -5.42 -33.56 39.64
CA PHE A 13 -5.28 -32.47 38.66
C PHE A 13 -6.56 -32.40 37.82
N GLU A 14 -7.64 -31.92 38.43
CA GLU A 14 -8.79 -31.44 37.65
C GLU A 14 -8.37 -30.07 37.09
N VAL A 15 -7.68 -30.09 35.94
CA VAL A 15 -7.37 -28.89 35.18
C VAL A 15 -8.69 -28.35 34.67
N TYR A 16 -9.28 -27.41 35.42
CA TYR A 16 -10.39 -26.60 34.96
C TYR A 16 -9.94 -25.83 33.72
N TYR A 17 -10.17 -26.39 32.54
CA TYR A 17 -10.16 -25.63 31.30
C TYR A 17 -11.35 -24.66 31.37
N ILE A 18 -11.08 -23.44 31.85
CA ILE A 18 -11.99 -22.31 31.67
C ILE A 18 -12.01 -22.05 30.16
N THR A 19 -12.98 -22.64 29.47
CA THR A 19 -13.27 -22.31 28.09
C THR A 19 -13.83 -20.89 28.08
N MET A 20 -13.02 -19.92 27.64
CA MET A 20 -13.50 -18.57 27.36
C MET A 20 -14.68 -18.66 26.39
N LYS A 21 -15.89 -18.39 26.86
CA LYS A 21 -17.06 -18.26 26.00
C LYS A 21 -16.97 -16.91 25.29
N ILE A 22 -16.70 -16.95 24.00
CA ILE A 22 -16.70 -15.77 23.14
C ILE A 22 -18.16 -15.40 22.84
N ASP A 23 -18.59 -14.20 23.24
CA ASP A 23 -19.91 -13.67 22.88
C ASP A 23 -19.88 -13.11 21.45
N THR A 24 -20.15 -14.00 20.50
CA THR A 24 -20.16 -13.67 19.07
C THR A 24 -21.24 -12.66 18.69
N LYS A 25 -22.38 -12.63 19.38
CA LYS A 25 -23.47 -11.68 19.10
C LYS A 25 -23.05 -10.27 19.49
N ASN A 26 -22.41 -10.11 20.64
CA ASN A 26 -21.90 -8.82 21.06
C ASN A 26 -20.77 -8.32 20.14
N ILE A 27 -19.88 -9.20 19.67
CA ILE A 27 -18.83 -8.85 18.69
C ILE A 27 -19.43 -8.28 17.39
N VAL A 28 -20.50 -8.89 16.88
CA VAL A 28 -21.19 -8.39 15.67
C VAL A 28 -21.75 -6.99 15.92
N LYS A 29 -22.46 -6.77 17.04
CA LYS A 29 -22.99 -5.43 17.39
C LYS A 29 -21.90 -4.37 17.55
N GLN A 30 -20.76 -4.73 18.16
CA GLN A 30 -19.62 -3.83 18.28
C GLN A 30 -19.04 -3.48 16.91
N SER A 31 -19.01 -4.44 15.98
CA SER A 31 -18.54 -4.25 14.61
C SER A 31 -19.48 -3.34 13.80
N GLU A 32 -20.80 -3.47 13.97
CA GLU A 32 -21.78 -2.54 13.39
C GLU A 32 -21.57 -1.10 13.86
N LYS A 33 -21.41 -0.90 15.18
CA LYS A 33 -21.14 0.42 15.75
C LYS A 33 -19.81 0.99 15.23
N PHE A 34 -18.79 0.15 15.11
CA PHE A 34 -17.50 0.54 14.53
C PHE A 34 -17.67 1.01 13.08
N ALA A 35 -18.38 0.25 12.23
CA ALA A 35 -18.62 0.62 10.84
C ALA A 35 -19.39 1.95 10.70
N LEU A 36 -20.40 2.18 11.54
CA LEU A 36 -21.13 3.46 11.57
C LEU A 36 -20.22 4.63 11.96
N ASN A 37 -19.34 4.42 12.94
CA ASN A 37 -18.36 5.43 13.34
C ASN A 37 -17.37 5.75 12.20
N ILE A 38 -16.96 4.73 11.43
CA ILE A 38 -16.09 4.95 10.27
C ILE A 38 -16.82 5.75 9.18
N ALA A 39 -18.08 5.43 8.92
CA ALA A 39 -18.89 6.17 7.95
C ALA A 39 -19.03 7.64 8.36
N ASP A 40 -19.26 7.92 9.64
CA ASP A 40 -19.33 9.29 10.18
C ASP A 40 -17.98 10.03 10.01
N GLN A 41 -16.85 9.39 10.35
CA GLN A 41 -15.53 9.99 10.14
C GLN A 41 -15.26 10.28 8.66
N ILE A 42 -15.56 9.33 7.76
CA ILE A 42 -15.39 9.54 6.31
C ILE A 42 -16.25 10.70 5.81
N SER A 43 -17.46 10.88 6.36
CA SER A 43 -18.35 11.98 5.96
C SER A 43 -17.78 13.37 6.26
N LYS A 44 -16.80 13.45 7.18
CA LYS A 44 -16.11 14.68 7.59
C LYS A 44 -14.76 14.84 6.90
N ILE A 45 -14.43 13.98 5.95
CA ILE A 45 -13.19 14.06 5.17
C ILE A 45 -13.43 14.78 3.86
N THR A 46 -12.54 15.73 3.57
CA THR A 46 -12.43 16.32 2.25
C THR A 46 -11.10 15.93 1.60
N VAL A 47 -11.15 15.53 0.33
CA VAL A 47 -9.98 15.25 -0.51
C VAL A 47 -9.77 16.41 -1.48
N LYS A 48 -8.60 17.08 -1.44
CA LYS A 48 -8.30 18.24 -2.30
C LYS A 48 -7.01 18.02 -3.10
N PRO A 49 -6.89 18.59 -4.31
CA PRO A 49 -5.61 18.61 -5.02
C PRO A 49 -4.50 19.21 -4.15
N PHE A 50 -3.35 18.55 -4.10
CA PHE A 50 -2.20 18.99 -3.31
C PHE A 50 -1.07 19.49 -4.22
N CYS A 51 -0.58 18.63 -5.11
CA CYS A 51 0.43 19.03 -6.09
C CYS A 51 0.41 18.11 -7.30
N GLU A 52 0.89 18.63 -8.43
CA GLU A 52 1.27 17.84 -9.59
C GLU A 52 2.74 18.05 -9.90
N VAL A 53 3.47 16.95 -10.12
CA VAL A 53 4.85 16.99 -10.56
C VAL A 53 5.04 16.00 -11.71
N SER A 54 5.95 16.31 -12.62
CA SER A 54 6.32 15.41 -13.71
C SER A 54 7.81 15.13 -13.65
N PHE A 55 8.17 13.87 -13.92
CA PHE A 55 9.55 13.43 -14.04
C PHE A 55 9.76 12.83 -15.42
N HIS A 56 10.73 13.36 -16.15
CA HIS A 56 11.25 12.72 -17.34
C HIS A 56 12.12 11.51 -16.95
N SER A 57 12.17 10.44 -17.75
CA SER A 57 12.92 9.21 -17.40
C SER A 57 14.39 9.45 -17.08
N LEU A 58 15.02 10.43 -17.74
CA LEU A 58 16.38 10.86 -17.44
C LEU A 58 16.56 11.49 -16.05
N GLU A 59 15.49 11.98 -15.42
CA GLU A 59 15.54 12.66 -14.13
C GLU A 59 15.49 11.70 -12.92
N PHE A 60 15.33 10.39 -13.13
CA PHE A 60 15.17 9.43 -12.02
C PHE A 60 15.86 8.07 -12.19
N ARG A 61 16.80 7.93 -13.13
CA ARG A 61 17.59 6.68 -13.28
C ARG A 61 18.65 6.49 -12.20
N ASP A 62 19.08 7.57 -11.55
CA ASP A 62 20.03 7.51 -10.44
C ASP A 62 19.60 8.39 -9.25
N ARG A 63 20.19 8.08 -8.09
CA ARG A 63 19.88 8.74 -6.80
C ARG A 63 20.27 10.21 -6.76
N THR A 64 21.35 10.59 -7.44
CA THR A 64 21.87 11.95 -7.41
C THR A 64 20.98 12.85 -8.24
N THR A 65 20.57 12.39 -9.43
CA THR A 65 19.66 13.12 -10.30
C THR A 65 18.30 13.27 -9.64
N VAL A 66 17.64 12.17 -9.23
CA VAL A 66 16.30 12.25 -8.63
C VAL A 66 16.25 13.19 -7.43
N LYS A 67 17.32 13.27 -6.62
CA LYS A 67 17.40 14.15 -5.47
C LYS A 67 17.23 15.62 -5.87
N LYS A 68 17.74 16.03 -7.03
CA LYS A 68 17.59 17.41 -7.55
C LYS A 68 16.15 17.75 -7.95
N HIS A 69 15.34 16.75 -8.30
CA HIS A 69 13.97 16.95 -8.78
C HIS A 69 12.92 16.64 -7.70
N ILE A 70 13.22 15.75 -6.74
CA ILE A 70 12.28 15.37 -5.66
C ILE A 70 11.99 16.52 -4.69
N ASP A 71 12.89 17.48 -4.60
CA ASP A 71 12.71 18.67 -3.76
C ASP A 71 11.64 19.63 -4.28
N LYS A 72 11.25 19.50 -5.56
CA LYS A 72 10.09 20.19 -6.13
C LYS A 72 8.77 19.74 -5.50
N ILE A 73 8.72 18.57 -4.89
CA ILE A 73 7.53 18.09 -4.17
C ILE A 73 7.42 18.88 -2.85
N PRO A 74 6.31 19.60 -2.60
CA PRO A 74 6.12 20.32 -1.35
C PRO A 74 6.06 19.37 -0.15
N LYS A 75 6.39 19.90 1.03
CA LYS A 75 6.16 19.15 2.28
C LYS A 75 4.66 19.05 2.53
N ASN A 76 4.20 17.89 2.95
CA ASN A 76 2.81 17.63 3.32
C ASN A 76 2.71 17.38 4.82
N ASN A 77 1.61 17.81 5.43
CA ASN A 77 1.31 17.54 6.84
C ASN A 77 0.22 16.48 6.98
N ASN A 78 -0.74 16.44 6.05
CA ASN A 78 -1.79 15.44 6.08
C ASN A 78 -1.44 14.24 5.17
N PRO A 79 -2.15 13.11 5.33
CA PRO A 79 -2.01 11.97 4.42
C PRO A 79 -2.33 12.34 2.98
N LEU A 80 -1.64 11.68 2.04
CA LEU A 80 -1.83 11.88 0.62
C LEU A 80 -2.31 10.60 -0.06
N ILE A 81 -3.21 10.76 -1.04
CA ILE A 81 -3.47 9.79 -2.10
C ILE A 81 -2.75 10.29 -3.35
N TYR A 82 -2.06 9.41 -4.07
CA TYR A 82 -1.31 9.78 -5.27
C TYR A 82 -1.52 8.80 -6.41
N ILE A 83 -1.43 9.36 -7.62
CA ILE A 83 -1.65 8.68 -8.89
C ILE A 83 -0.40 8.85 -9.75
N LEU A 84 0.11 7.77 -10.33
CA LEU A 84 1.19 7.79 -11.32
C LEU A 84 0.61 7.46 -12.70
N GLN A 85 0.91 8.30 -13.69
CA GLN A 85 0.40 8.18 -15.05
C GLN A 85 1.54 8.44 -16.06
N VAL A 86 1.62 7.64 -17.12
CA VAL A 86 2.54 7.91 -18.24
C VAL A 86 1.90 8.92 -19.18
N GLN A 87 2.60 9.99 -19.53
CA GLN A 87 2.03 11.07 -20.36
C GLN A 87 1.92 10.71 -21.85
N SER A 88 2.49 9.58 -22.30
CA SER A 88 2.45 9.12 -23.69
C SER A 88 1.88 7.70 -23.81
N PRO A 89 0.65 7.53 -24.35
CA PRO A 89 0.03 6.21 -24.53
C PRO A 89 0.86 5.26 -25.41
N LYS A 90 1.53 5.79 -26.46
CA LYS A 90 2.40 4.97 -27.32
C LYS A 90 3.59 4.39 -26.55
N LYS A 91 4.14 5.14 -25.59
CA LYS A 91 5.24 4.70 -24.73
C LYS A 91 4.76 3.76 -23.63
N LEU A 92 3.53 3.91 -23.15
CA LEU A 92 2.96 3.05 -22.12
C LEU A 92 2.99 1.58 -22.55
N LYS A 93 2.52 1.24 -23.76
CA LYS A 93 2.57 -0.14 -24.26
C LYS A 93 3.98 -0.72 -24.21
N ARG A 94 4.96 0.02 -24.75
CA ARG A 94 6.37 -0.40 -24.75
C ARG A 94 6.94 -0.54 -23.34
N LEU A 95 6.56 0.35 -22.43
CA LEU A 95 6.97 0.31 -21.03
C LEU A 95 6.45 -0.96 -20.32
N ILE A 96 5.20 -1.36 -20.59
CA ILE A 96 4.62 -2.60 -20.07
C ILE A 96 5.32 -3.84 -20.63
N GLU A 97 5.70 -3.88 -21.91
CA GLU A 97 6.51 -4.97 -22.48
C GLU A 97 7.85 -5.11 -21.73
N CYS A 98 8.53 -3.98 -21.47
CA CYS A 98 9.80 -3.99 -20.71
C CYS A 98 9.60 -4.51 -19.27
N PHE A 99 8.46 -4.20 -18.64
CA PHE A 99 8.11 -4.77 -17.34
C PHE A 99 7.93 -6.29 -17.42
N GLU A 100 7.21 -6.82 -18.40
CA GLU A 100 6.94 -8.25 -18.52
C GLU A 100 8.23 -9.07 -18.71
N ASP A 101 9.14 -8.56 -19.55
CA ASP A 101 10.48 -9.13 -19.77
C ASP A 101 11.27 -9.16 -18.45
N TYR A 102 11.42 -7.99 -17.82
CA TYR A 102 12.16 -7.88 -16.54
C TYR A 102 11.52 -8.69 -15.42
N HIS A 103 10.19 -8.71 -15.33
CA HIS A 103 9.46 -9.41 -14.28
C HIS A 103 9.72 -10.92 -14.35
N SER A 104 9.86 -11.46 -15.56
CA SER A 104 10.21 -12.87 -15.79
C SER A 104 11.64 -13.17 -15.32
N GLU A 105 12.61 -12.34 -15.67
CA GLU A 105 14.00 -12.47 -15.20
C GLU A 105 14.14 -12.29 -13.68
N ASN A 106 13.44 -11.29 -13.11
CA ASN A 106 13.50 -10.96 -11.70
C ASN A 106 12.94 -12.09 -10.81
N LYS A 107 12.04 -12.94 -11.32
CA LYS A 107 11.56 -14.13 -10.59
C LYS A 107 12.66 -15.16 -10.35
N LEU A 108 13.67 -15.20 -11.21
CA LEU A 108 14.80 -16.14 -11.12
C LEU A 108 15.83 -15.70 -10.05
N LYS A 109 15.76 -14.44 -9.61
CA LYS A 109 16.65 -13.85 -8.59
C LYS A 109 16.29 -14.31 -7.18
N ALA A 110 17.29 -14.34 -6.29
CA ALA A 110 17.12 -14.76 -4.91
C ALA A 110 16.40 -13.68 -4.08
N LYS A 111 15.39 -14.12 -3.30
CA LYS A 111 14.68 -13.22 -2.37
C LYS A 111 15.67 -12.58 -1.39
N ASN A 112 15.44 -11.31 -1.06
CA ASN A 112 16.22 -10.53 -0.07
C ASN A 112 17.70 -10.30 -0.41
N LYS A 113 18.17 -10.76 -1.58
CA LYS A 113 19.53 -10.57 -2.09
C LYS A 113 19.53 -9.60 -3.27
N ASP A 114 19.09 -10.07 -4.43
CA ASP A 114 19.15 -9.36 -5.71
C ASP A 114 17.78 -9.17 -6.36
N ARG A 115 16.75 -9.85 -5.86
CA ARG A 115 15.38 -9.68 -6.33
C ARG A 115 14.76 -8.35 -5.90
N VAL A 116 14.09 -7.69 -6.84
CA VAL A 116 13.30 -6.47 -6.61
C VAL A 116 11.84 -6.81 -6.30
N ASN A 117 11.28 -6.20 -5.25
CA ASN A 117 9.88 -6.38 -4.88
C ASN A 117 8.99 -5.45 -5.73
N LEU A 118 8.47 -5.98 -6.83
CA LEU A 118 7.63 -5.26 -7.78
C LEU A 118 6.16 -5.24 -7.36
N SER A 119 5.47 -4.13 -7.62
CA SER A 119 4.01 -4.03 -7.50
C SER A 119 3.30 -5.15 -8.27
N LYS A 120 2.13 -5.58 -7.75
CA LYS A 120 1.26 -6.53 -8.46
C LYS A 120 0.89 -5.95 -9.83
N TYR A 121 0.97 -6.76 -10.87
CA TYR A 121 0.54 -6.41 -12.22
C TYR A 121 -0.91 -6.89 -12.44
N ASN A 122 -1.81 -5.97 -12.78
CA ASN A 122 -3.26 -6.20 -12.87
C ASN A 122 -3.75 -6.41 -14.30
N ARG A 123 -2.91 -6.17 -15.32
CA ARG A 123 -3.24 -6.37 -16.75
C ARG A 123 -4.50 -5.59 -17.20
N THR A 124 -4.73 -4.41 -16.65
CA THR A 124 -5.85 -3.54 -17.06
C THR A 124 -5.50 -2.73 -18.31
N SER A 125 -6.50 -2.19 -18.99
CA SER A 125 -6.34 -1.28 -20.14
C SER A 125 -6.28 0.21 -19.73
N SER A 126 -6.00 0.50 -18.46
CA SER A 126 -5.93 1.86 -17.93
C SER A 126 -4.67 2.58 -18.41
N ASP A 127 -4.72 3.90 -18.48
CA ASP A 127 -3.56 4.76 -18.67
C ASP A 127 -2.86 5.11 -17.33
N ILE A 128 -3.49 4.77 -16.21
CA ILE A 128 -2.95 4.93 -14.87
C ILE A 128 -2.04 3.75 -14.53
N LEU A 129 -0.78 4.05 -14.20
CA LEU A 129 0.17 3.02 -13.76
C LEU A 129 -0.14 2.52 -12.36
N TYR A 130 -0.40 3.44 -11.41
CA TYR A 130 -0.45 3.09 -10.00
C TYR A 130 -1.25 4.12 -9.21
N VAL A 131 -1.98 3.63 -8.21
CA VAL A 131 -2.63 4.42 -7.16
C VAL A 131 -2.08 3.94 -5.82
N GLY A 132 -1.75 4.88 -4.93
CA GLY A 132 -1.39 4.55 -3.56
C GLY A 132 -1.55 5.72 -2.60
N SER A 133 -1.31 5.46 -1.32
CA SER A 133 -1.33 6.48 -0.27
C SER A 133 -0.01 6.59 0.50
N SER A 134 0.13 7.70 1.23
CA SER A 134 1.22 7.94 2.17
C SER A 134 0.74 8.75 3.37
N THR A 135 0.95 8.23 4.57
CA THR A 135 0.64 8.92 5.84
C THR A 135 1.85 9.59 6.48
N THR A 136 3.07 9.30 6.01
CA THR A 136 4.32 9.73 6.69
C THR A 136 5.36 10.34 5.76
N ASN A 137 5.80 9.61 4.73
CA ASN A 137 6.94 10.03 3.92
C ASN A 137 6.68 9.86 2.41
N PHE A 138 5.92 10.81 1.86
CA PHE A 138 5.51 10.80 0.46
C PHE A 138 6.70 10.83 -0.51
N LYS A 139 7.70 11.69 -0.28
CA LYS A 139 8.91 11.74 -1.13
C LYS A 139 9.62 10.39 -1.19
N THR A 140 9.69 9.67 -0.08
CA THR A 140 10.29 8.32 -0.06
C THR A 140 9.44 7.31 -0.83
N ARG A 141 8.10 7.39 -0.75
CA ARG A 141 7.22 6.57 -1.60
C ARG A 141 7.48 6.83 -3.08
N ILE A 142 7.57 8.09 -3.50
CA ILE A 142 7.89 8.43 -4.89
C ILE A 142 9.26 7.91 -5.31
N LYS A 143 10.32 8.09 -4.50
CA LYS A 143 11.64 7.51 -4.79
C LYS A 143 11.62 5.98 -4.92
N ASN A 144 10.81 5.27 -4.12
CA ASN A 144 10.61 3.83 -4.28
C ASN A 144 9.98 3.52 -5.65
N HIS A 145 8.86 4.18 -6.01
CA HIS A 145 8.20 3.98 -7.30
C HIS A 145 9.10 4.29 -8.49
N LEU A 146 9.90 5.35 -8.42
CA LEU A 146 10.88 5.68 -9.46
C LEU A 146 12.05 4.69 -9.53
N GLY A 147 12.34 3.95 -8.45
CA GLY A 147 13.36 2.88 -8.40
C GLY A 147 14.72 3.29 -7.86
N THR A 148 14.82 4.48 -7.26
CA THR A 148 16.07 5.03 -6.72
C THR A 148 16.30 4.73 -5.24
N GLU A 149 15.28 4.25 -4.54
CA GLU A 149 15.38 3.84 -3.13
C GLU A 149 15.69 2.33 -3.00
N GLY A 150 15.55 1.74 -1.81
CA GLY A 150 15.75 0.31 -1.59
C GLY A 150 14.79 -0.58 -2.40
N THR A 151 15.21 -1.79 -2.74
CA THR A 151 14.48 -2.73 -3.61
C THR A 151 13.48 -3.63 -2.87
N ARG A 152 13.43 -3.53 -1.54
CA ARG A 152 12.64 -4.41 -0.66
C ARG A 152 11.19 -3.93 -0.45
N THR A 153 10.91 -2.66 -0.70
CA THR A 153 9.54 -2.14 -0.63
C THR A 153 8.80 -2.52 -1.89
N TYR A 154 7.61 -3.10 -1.78
CA TYR A 154 6.74 -3.32 -2.94
C TYR A 154 6.38 -1.98 -3.57
N SER A 155 6.86 -1.74 -4.79
CA SER A 155 6.59 -0.53 -5.55
C SER A 155 6.82 -0.76 -7.04
N LEU A 156 6.65 0.27 -7.86
CA LEU A 156 6.89 0.14 -9.30
C LEU A 156 8.36 -0.14 -9.60
N HIS A 157 9.30 0.57 -8.99
CA HIS A 157 10.74 0.52 -9.31
C HIS A 157 11.06 0.82 -10.78
N LEU A 158 10.43 1.84 -11.37
CA LEU A 158 10.44 2.14 -12.81
C LEU A 158 11.83 2.05 -13.47
N CYS A 159 12.85 2.72 -12.93
CA CYS A 159 14.18 2.74 -13.53
C CYS A 159 14.93 1.39 -13.48
N LYS A 160 14.37 0.35 -12.85
CA LYS A 160 14.95 -1.01 -12.86
C LYS A 160 14.58 -1.80 -14.09
N TRP A 161 13.51 -1.41 -14.79
CA TRP A 161 12.94 -2.18 -15.88
C TRP A 161 12.43 -1.33 -17.04
N ASP A 162 12.58 0.00 -16.99
CA ASP A 162 12.20 0.90 -18.09
C ASP A 162 13.04 0.72 -19.37
N ASN A 163 14.11 -0.08 -19.30
CA ASN A 163 15.01 -0.40 -20.40
C ASN A 163 15.49 0.84 -21.18
N ASN A 164 15.83 1.91 -20.44
CA ASN A 164 16.24 3.19 -20.99
C ASN A 164 15.21 3.89 -21.90
N LEU A 165 13.92 3.53 -21.81
CA LEU A 165 12.86 4.17 -22.57
C LEU A 165 12.78 5.67 -22.26
N ASP A 166 12.52 6.45 -23.30
CA ASP A 166 12.28 7.89 -23.22
C ASP A 166 10.79 8.18 -23.02
N TYR A 167 10.41 8.68 -21.83
CA TYR A 167 9.03 8.96 -21.41
C TYR A 167 8.99 9.89 -20.18
N SER A 168 7.80 10.44 -19.90
CA SER A 168 7.52 11.21 -18.70
C SER A 168 6.42 10.55 -17.86
N VAL A 169 6.59 10.60 -16.54
CA VAL A 169 5.59 10.18 -15.56
C VAL A 169 5.06 11.41 -14.84
N LYS A 170 3.74 11.60 -14.88
CA LYS A 170 3.02 12.58 -14.06
C LYS A 170 2.62 11.93 -12.74
N ILE A 171 2.81 12.67 -11.65
CA ILE A 171 2.38 12.32 -10.31
C ILE A 171 1.40 13.39 -9.84
N SER A 172 0.13 13.01 -9.69
CA SER A 172 -0.90 13.88 -9.12
C SER A 172 -1.17 13.41 -7.69
N ALA A 173 -1.05 14.31 -6.72
CA ALA A 173 -1.29 14.03 -5.31
C ALA A 173 -2.47 14.84 -4.77
N TYR A 174 -3.22 14.23 -3.87
CA TYR A 174 -4.40 14.77 -3.23
C TYR A 174 -4.26 14.62 -1.72
N GLU A 175 -4.56 15.68 -0.99
CA GLU A 175 -4.47 15.71 0.45
C GLU A 175 -5.81 15.29 1.08
N VAL A 176 -5.73 14.42 2.09
CA VAL A 176 -6.88 13.92 2.86
C VAL A 176 -6.97 14.70 4.15
N ILE A 177 -8.00 15.54 4.28
CA ILE A 177 -8.15 16.50 5.37
C ILE A 177 -9.40 16.15 6.17
N SER A 178 -9.28 16.08 7.50
CA SER A 178 -10.43 16.01 8.40
C SER A 178 -10.95 17.41 8.73
N GLU A 179 -12.25 17.60 8.67
CA GLU A 179 -12.90 18.85 9.08
C GLU A 179 -13.09 18.94 10.61
N SER A 180 -12.93 17.84 11.34
CA SER A 180 -13.10 17.78 12.80
C SER A 180 -11.81 18.04 13.60
N GLU A 181 -10.71 18.46 12.95
CA GLU A 181 -9.35 18.54 13.52
C GLU A 181 -8.76 17.19 14.02
N GLU A 182 -9.51 16.10 13.88
CA GLU A 182 -9.07 14.76 14.25
C GLU A 182 -8.03 14.21 13.27
N VAL A 183 -7.10 13.40 13.81
CA VAL A 183 -6.10 12.70 13.00
C VAL A 183 -6.80 11.69 12.11
N VAL A 184 -6.61 11.79 10.79
CA VAL A 184 -7.17 10.82 9.85
C VAL A 184 -6.46 9.48 10.03
N GLU A 185 -7.21 8.48 10.49
CA GLU A 185 -6.70 7.14 10.70
C GLU A 185 -6.27 6.48 9.40
N ARG A 186 -5.20 5.67 9.47
CA ARG A 186 -4.58 5.05 8.29
C ARG A 186 -5.57 4.19 7.49
N PHE A 187 -6.43 3.42 8.14
CA PHE A 187 -7.37 2.55 7.42
C PHE A 187 -8.41 3.36 6.64
N ILE A 188 -8.75 4.58 7.08
CA ILE A 188 -9.65 5.48 6.32
C ILE A 188 -8.96 5.93 5.03
N VAL A 189 -7.68 6.32 5.13
CA VAL A 189 -6.88 6.65 3.94
C VAL A 189 -6.80 5.45 2.99
N GLU A 190 -6.67 4.23 3.52
CA GLU A 190 -6.68 3.00 2.71
C GLU A 190 -8.04 2.74 2.05
N ILE A 191 -9.17 2.99 2.72
CA ILE A 191 -10.52 2.91 2.12
C ILE A 191 -10.64 3.90 0.95
N LEU A 192 -10.21 5.15 1.15
CA LEU A 192 -10.24 6.17 0.10
C LEU A 192 -9.30 5.80 -1.06
N GLU A 193 -8.10 5.30 -0.78
CA GLU A 193 -7.17 4.76 -1.79
C GLU A 193 -7.85 3.67 -2.62
N GLN A 194 -8.62 2.77 -1.99
CA GLN A 194 -9.36 1.73 -2.72
C GLN A 194 -10.44 2.31 -3.64
N GLN A 195 -11.14 3.38 -3.25
CA GLN A 195 -12.11 4.03 -4.13
C GLN A 195 -11.44 4.65 -5.36
N PHE A 196 -10.27 5.26 -5.20
CA PHE A 196 -9.45 5.72 -6.32
C PHE A 196 -8.97 4.54 -7.18
N TRP A 197 -8.53 3.45 -6.55
CA TRP A 197 -8.08 2.25 -7.24
C TRP A 197 -9.20 1.65 -8.10
N ASP A 198 -10.41 1.48 -7.53
CA ASP A 198 -11.57 0.92 -8.23
C ASP A 198 -11.98 1.83 -9.40
N LYS A 199 -12.00 3.14 -9.18
CA LYS A 199 -12.37 4.11 -10.21
C LYS A 199 -11.39 4.17 -11.38
N LEU A 200 -10.08 4.04 -11.10
CA LEU A 200 -9.01 4.25 -12.08
C LEU A 200 -8.45 2.96 -12.67
N SER A 201 -8.72 1.82 -12.02
CA SER A 201 -8.30 0.49 -12.45
C SER A 201 -6.82 0.43 -12.87
N PRO A 202 -5.87 0.82 -11.99
CA PRO A 202 -4.48 1.02 -12.38
C PRO A 202 -3.80 -0.29 -12.82
N ILE A 203 -2.86 -0.15 -13.75
CA ILE A 203 -2.13 -1.27 -14.33
C ILE A 203 -1.35 -2.06 -13.27
N PHE A 204 -0.84 -1.36 -12.26
CA PHE A 204 -0.09 -1.94 -11.14
C PHE A 204 -0.68 -1.54 -9.79
N GLY A 205 -0.37 -2.34 -8.78
CA GLY A 205 -0.79 -2.14 -7.40
C GLY A 205 -1.78 -3.20 -6.95
N LYS A 206 -2.04 -3.27 -5.65
CA LYS A 206 -2.93 -4.27 -5.07
C LYS A 206 -4.24 -3.61 -4.69
N ARG A 207 -5.36 -4.17 -5.18
CA ARG A 207 -6.66 -3.97 -4.55
C ARG A 207 -6.65 -4.67 -3.19
N SER A 208 -6.79 -3.89 -2.12
CA SER A 208 -6.93 -4.40 -0.76
C SER A 208 -8.25 -5.17 -0.64
N GLY A 209 -8.29 -6.15 0.26
CA GLY A 209 -9.50 -6.96 0.50
C GLY A 209 -10.44 -6.33 1.53
N LEU A 210 -10.42 -5.00 1.64
CA LEU A 210 -11.31 -4.24 2.52
C LEU A 210 -12.74 -4.28 2.00
#